data_AF-A0A7X2MBR3-F1
#
_entry.id   AF-A0A7X2MBR3-F1
#
_cell.length_a   1.000
_cell.length_b   1.000
_cell.length_c   1.000
_cell.angle_alpha   90.00
_cell.angle_beta   90.00
_cell.angle_gamma   90.00
#
_symmetry.space_group_name_H-M   'P 1'
#
loop_
_entity.id
_entity.type
_entity.pdbx_description
1 polymer ?
#
loop_
_entity_poly.entity_id
_entity_poly.type
_entity_poly.pdbx_seq_one_letter_code
_entity_poly.pdbx_strand_id
1 'polypeptide(L)'
;MKKLKVNFWLQKHRKLLLLVMLFVALYMTIVGMTKMDFCTLTENAGLFGVVGTLLGAFIGGVFSLMGSVWVNNKQQKAAQNIKRKNIIYSPLYDELINIQNNILEQNPFPWYIEFEKGPQTILPHPQYDAWRRIKSDTRYLEVPDYLKKQIEKLENTIHDYIEYRYKANVEIQTILNNSLSENGLSKCEIINIGQVLSSDILENKKNDFYNEAMMSDDNIDNDRKNIFNEVMLTKCNENMIIIETRKRYYAWCEVQKQTIEMLSIMIKQVLLKYEA
;
A
#
# COMPACT_ATOMS: atom_id res chain seq x y z
N MET A 1 20.72 -2.25 26.41
CA MET A 1 19.87 -3.40 26.00
C MET A 1 18.97 -3.95 27.11
N LYS A 2 19.50 -4.53 28.21
CA LYS A 2 18.66 -5.10 29.29
C LYS A 2 17.67 -4.10 29.91
N LYS A 3 18.14 -2.89 30.26
CA LYS A 3 17.30 -1.80 30.81
C LYS A 3 16.16 -1.37 29.87
N LEU A 4 16.41 -1.32 28.56
CA LEU A 4 15.41 -1.00 27.54
C LEU A 4 14.34 -2.09 27.42
N LYS A 5 14.74 -3.36 27.43
CA LYS A 5 13.81 -4.51 27.42
C LYS A 5 12.93 -4.54 28.66
N VAL A 6 13.50 -4.23 29.84
CA VAL A 6 12.75 -4.14 31.11
C VAL A 6 11.77 -2.97 31.08
N ASN A 7 12.20 -1.78 30.64
CA ASN A 7 11.30 -0.63 30.52
C ASN A 7 10.16 -0.88 29.52
N PHE A 8 10.45 -1.51 28.39
CA PHE A 8 9.42 -1.93 27.42
C PHE A 8 8.46 -2.95 28.02
N TRP A 9 8.96 -3.93 28.77
CA TRP A 9 8.13 -4.94 29.44
C TRP A 9 7.19 -4.30 30.47
N LEU A 10 7.70 -3.40 31.31
CA LEU A 10 6.90 -2.65 32.28
C LEU A 10 5.80 -1.81 31.60
N GLN A 11 6.14 -1.16 30.48
CA GLN A 11 5.16 -0.39 29.70
C GLN A 11 4.10 -1.30 29.05
N LYS A 12 4.51 -2.44 28.48
CA LYS A 12 3.62 -3.42 27.85
C LYS A 12 2.61 -4.02 28.83
N HIS A 13 3.04 -4.27 30.08
CA HIS A 13 2.23 -4.92 31.11
C HIS A 13 1.63 -3.95 32.15
N ARG A 14 1.64 -2.63 31.90
CA ARG A 14 1.17 -1.60 32.84
C ARG A 14 -0.25 -1.85 33.39
N LYS A 15 -1.18 -2.35 32.58
CA LYS A 15 -2.55 -2.67 33.02
C LYS A 15 -2.59 -3.77 34.08
N LEU A 16 -1.74 -4.80 33.93
CA LEU A 16 -1.65 -5.90 34.88
C LEU A 16 -1.01 -5.44 36.19
N LEU A 17 0.02 -4.58 36.11
CA LEU A 17 0.64 -3.97 37.30
C LEU A 17 -0.35 -3.09 38.09
N LEU A 18 -1.18 -2.30 37.39
CA LEU A 18 -2.25 -1.52 38.02
C LEU A 18 -3.28 -2.40 38.73
N LEU A 19 -3.64 -3.54 38.13
CA LEU A 19 -4.60 -4.49 38.71
C LEU A 19 -4.06 -5.11 40.00
N VAL A 20 -2.77 -5.49 40.03
CA VAL A 20 -2.09 -5.99 41.23
C VAL A 20 -2.06 -4.93 42.34
N MET A 21 -1.72 -3.68 42.02
CA MET A 21 -1.74 -2.59 43.02
C MET A 21 -3.15 -2.35 43.59
N LEU A 22 -4.18 -2.48 42.76
CA LEU A 22 -5.58 -2.33 43.20
C LEU A 22 -5.99 -3.45 44.16
N PHE A 23 -5.57 -4.69 43.91
CA PHE A 23 -5.76 -5.81 44.85
C PHE A 23 -5.05 -5.59 46.19
N VAL A 24 -3.80 -5.09 46.17
CA VAL A 24 -3.05 -4.78 47.39
C VAL A 24 -3.74 -3.67 48.18
N ALA A 25 -4.22 -2.62 47.52
CA ALA A 25 -4.97 -1.55 48.17
C ALA A 25 -6.28 -2.05 48.79
N LEU A 26 -7.05 -2.88 48.06
CA LEU A 26 -8.29 -3.50 48.54
C LEU A 26 -8.03 -4.37 49.79
N TYR A 27 -6.98 -5.17 49.76
CA TYR A 27 -6.57 -5.99 50.91
C TYR A 27 -6.24 -5.13 52.14
N MET A 28 -5.44 -4.06 51.95
CA MET A 28 -5.11 -3.12 53.03
C MET A 28 -6.35 -2.43 53.61
N THR A 29 -7.34 -2.07 52.77
CA THR A 29 -8.60 -1.50 53.26
C THR A 29 -9.42 -2.50 54.08
N ILE A 30 -9.51 -3.76 53.65
CA ILE A 30 -10.23 -4.81 54.39
C ILE A 30 -9.58 -5.05 55.76
N VAL A 31 -8.24 -5.18 55.80
CA VAL A 31 -7.48 -5.36 57.05
C VAL A 31 -7.54 -4.14 57.97
N GLY A 32 -7.62 -2.93 57.40
CA GLY A 32 -7.84 -1.71 58.18
C GLY A 32 -9.24 -1.66 58.81
N MET A 33 -10.27 -2.02 58.05
CA MET A 33 -11.66 -2.04 58.52
C MET A 33 -11.90 -3.08 59.62
N THR A 34 -11.25 -4.25 59.56
CA THR A 34 -11.37 -5.27 60.63
C THR A 34 -10.74 -4.85 61.96
N LYS A 35 -9.98 -3.75 61.99
CA LYS A 35 -9.36 -3.19 63.20
C LYS A 35 -10.05 -1.92 63.73
N MET A 36 -11.11 -1.43 63.09
CA MET A 36 -11.84 -0.23 63.51
C MET A 36 -13.18 -0.61 64.17
N ASP A 37 -13.45 -0.12 65.38
CA ASP A 37 -14.73 -0.30 66.08
C ASP A 37 -15.83 0.56 65.44
N PHE A 38 -16.61 -0.04 64.54
CA PHE A 38 -17.66 0.63 63.75
C PHE A 38 -18.71 1.35 64.61
N CYS A 39 -19.00 0.84 65.81
CA CYS A 39 -19.97 1.43 66.75
C CYS A 39 -19.57 2.84 67.25
N THR A 40 -18.28 3.07 67.50
CA THR A 40 -17.79 4.39 67.96
C THR A 40 -17.84 5.46 66.86
N LEU A 41 -17.81 5.04 65.59
CA LEU A 41 -17.84 5.94 64.44
C LEU A 41 -19.25 6.47 64.13
N THR A 42 -20.28 5.65 64.38
CA THR A 42 -21.69 6.00 64.14
C THR A 42 -22.32 6.84 65.25
N GLU A 43 -21.78 6.79 66.47
CA GLU A 43 -22.27 7.57 67.62
C GLU A 43 -21.80 9.04 67.60
N ASN A 44 -20.71 9.33 66.88
CA ASN A 44 -20.17 10.68 66.76
C ASN A 44 -20.52 11.31 65.41
N ALA A 45 -21.63 12.05 65.36
CA ALA A 45 -22.17 12.67 64.15
C ALA A 45 -21.16 13.56 63.40
N GLY A 46 -20.25 14.24 64.10
CA GLY A 46 -19.19 15.05 63.48
C GLY A 46 -18.13 14.20 62.79
N LEU A 47 -17.71 13.11 63.43
CA LEU A 47 -16.75 12.14 62.87
C LEU A 47 -17.34 11.38 61.68
N PHE A 48 -18.62 11.00 61.75
CA PHE A 48 -19.34 10.40 60.63
C PHE A 48 -19.45 11.35 59.42
N GLY A 49 -19.71 12.64 59.66
CA GLY A 49 -19.73 13.67 58.62
C GLY A 49 -18.39 13.83 57.90
N VAL A 50 -17.28 13.92 58.64
CA VAL A 50 -15.93 14.01 58.07
C VAL A 50 -15.58 12.77 57.24
N VAL A 51 -15.89 11.57 57.74
CA VAL A 51 -15.67 10.31 57.01
C VAL A 51 -16.52 10.26 55.73
N GLY A 52 -17.78 10.70 55.78
CA GLY A 52 -18.64 10.81 54.61
C GLY A 52 -18.10 11.77 53.55
N THR A 53 -17.60 12.95 53.94
CA THR A 53 -16.96 13.90 53.01
C THR A 53 -15.68 13.33 52.40
N LEU A 54 -14.83 12.66 53.20
CA LEU A 54 -13.61 12.02 52.71
C LEU A 54 -13.90 10.89 51.72
N LEU A 55 -14.90 10.04 52.00
CA LEU A 55 -15.34 8.98 51.08
C LEU A 55 -15.93 9.57 49.79
N GLY A 56 -16.78 10.60 49.90
CA GLY A 56 -17.32 11.31 48.74
C GLY A 56 -16.23 11.93 47.86
N ALA A 57 -15.24 12.59 48.47
CA ALA A 57 -14.09 13.16 47.76
C ALA A 57 -13.21 12.08 47.10
N PHE A 58 -12.98 10.96 47.80
CA PHE A 58 -12.22 9.83 47.26
C PHE A 58 -12.92 9.20 46.06
N ILE A 59 -14.21 8.87 46.18
CA ILE A 59 -15.01 8.27 45.12
C ILE A 59 -15.11 9.22 43.92
N GLY A 60 -15.42 10.50 44.16
CA GLY A 60 -15.46 11.53 43.12
C GLY A 60 -14.12 11.70 42.40
N GLY A 61 -13.01 11.69 43.14
CA GLY A 61 -11.65 11.73 42.59
C GLY A 61 -11.33 10.52 41.71
N VAL A 62 -11.68 9.30 42.14
CA VAL A 62 -11.48 8.06 41.37
C VAL A 62 -12.30 8.09 40.08
N PHE A 63 -13.60 8.44 40.14
CA PHE A 63 -14.44 8.52 38.94
C PHE A 63 -13.96 9.61 37.96
N SER A 64 -13.51 10.76 38.46
CA SER A 64 -12.93 11.83 37.63
C SER A 64 -11.63 11.39 36.93
N LEU A 65 -10.75 10.68 37.65
CA LEU A 65 -9.53 10.11 37.07
C LEU A 65 -9.85 9.02 36.04
N MET A 66 -10.79 8.12 36.32
CA MET A 66 -11.22 7.10 35.36
C MET A 66 -11.82 7.72 34.09
N GLY A 67 -12.68 8.72 34.24
CA GLY A 67 -13.27 9.46 33.14
C GLY A 67 -12.21 10.16 32.27
N SER A 68 -11.29 10.91 32.89
CA SER A 68 -10.23 11.61 32.16
C SER A 68 -9.27 10.65 31.45
N VAL A 69 -8.87 9.55 32.08
CA VAL A 69 -8.02 8.52 31.45
C VAL A 69 -8.75 7.85 30.28
N TRP A 70 -10.04 7.56 30.42
CA TRP A 70 -10.83 6.96 29.34
C TRP A 70 -10.96 7.90 28.14
N VAL A 71 -11.33 9.16 28.37
CA VAL A 71 -11.43 10.18 27.30
C VAL A 71 -10.08 10.39 26.62
N ASN A 72 -9.00 10.55 27.39
CA ASN A 72 -7.66 10.75 26.85
C ASN A 72 -7.20 9.56 26.02
N ASN A 73 -7.42 8.32 26.48
CA ASN A 73 -7.09 7.12 25.69
C ASN A 73 -7.89 7.06 24.38
N LYS A 74 -9.18 7.44 24.41
CA LYS A 74 -10.03 7.49 23.22
C LYS A 74 -9.52 8.55 22.23
N GLN A 75 -9.18 9.74 22.71
CA GLN A 75 -8.62 10.84 21.90
C GLN A 75 -7.27 10.46 21.30
N GLN A 76 -6.34 9.88 22.09
CA GLN A 76 -5.05 9.42 21.59
C GLN A 76 -5.20 8.35 20.51
N LYS A 77 -6.12 7.40 20.71
CA LYS A 77 -6.41 6.38 19.70
C LYS A 77 -6.99 6.99 18.42
N ALA A 78 -7.90 7.95 18.53
CA ALA A 78 -8.43 8.68 17.38
C ALA A 78 -7.30 9.40 16.62
N ALA A 79 -6.51 10.21 17.32
CA ALA A 79 -5.37 10.94 16.75
C ALA A 79 -4.37 10.02 16.04
N GLN A 80 -4.04 8.86 16.62
CA GLN A 80 -3.16 7.88 15.99
C GLN A 80 -3.75 7.28 14.69
N ASN A 81 -5.04 6.96 14.67
CA ASN A 81 -5.68 6.41 13.47
C ASN A 81 -5.81 7.46 12.37
N ILE A 82 -6.14 8.71 12.73
CA ILE A 82 -6.17 9.86 11.81
C ILE A 82 -4.77 10.11 11.23
N LYS A 83 -3.74 10.11 12.09
CA LYS A 83 -2.34 10.21 11.64
C LYS A 83 -2.00 9.10 10.65
N ARG A 84 -2.33 7.84 10.96
CA ARG A 84 -2.06 6.70 10.07
C ARG A 84 -2.77 6.83 8.72
N LYS A 85 -4.03 7.28 8.70
CA LYS A 85 -4.74 7.62 7.47
C LYS A 85 -3.96 8.63 6.64
N ASN A 86 -3.59 9.76 7.24
CA ASN A 86 -2.95 10.87 6.54
C ASN A 86 -1.53 10.57 6.04
N ILE A 87 -0.74 9.78 6.76
CA ILE A 87 0.70 9.59 6.45
C ILE A 87 1.06 8.25 5.84
N ILE A 88 0.13 7.27 5.85
CA ILE A 88 0.31 5.93 5.27
C ILE A 88 -0.78 5.68 4.23
N TYR A 89 -2.05 5.67 4.62
CA TYR A 89 -3.12 5.17 3.73
C TYR A 89 -3.41 6.11 2.56
N SER A 90 -3.62 7.40 2.82
CA SER A 90 -3.91 8.39 1.78
C SER A 90 -2.78 8.53 0.77
N PRO A 91 -1.50 8.69 1.16
CA PRO A 91 -0.41 8.77 0.18
C PRO A 91 -0.29 7.55 -0.74
N LEU A 92 -0.51 6.34 -0.19
CA LEU A 92 -0.54 5.12 -1.00
C LEU A 92 -1.76 5.10 -1.93
N TYR A 93 -2.93 5.46 -1.42
CA TYR A 93 -4.17 5.47 -2.20
C TYR A 93 -4.10 6.45 -3.37
N ASP A 94 -3.66 7.68 -3.10
CA ASP A 94 -3.58 8.76 -4.08
C ASP A 94 -2.57 8.41 -5.19
N GLU A 95 -1.40 7.85 -4.84
CA GLU A 95 -0.42 7.36 -5.80
C GLU A 95 -1.00 6.27 -6.71
N LEU A 96 -1.61 5.23 -6.12
CA LEU A 96 -2.15 4.10 -6.88
C LEU A 96 -3.34 4.50 -7.76
N ILE A 97 -4.22 5.38 -7.29
CA ILE A 97 -5.33 5.92 -8.09
C ILE A 97 -4.80 6.73 -9.27
N ASN A 98 -3.82 7.61 -9.04
CA ASN A 98 -3.23 8.40 -10.11
C ASN A 98 -2.57 7.49 -11.16
N ILE A 99 -1.87 6.44 -10.74
CA ILE A 99 -1.30 5.46 -11.66
C ILE A 99 -2.41 4.76 -12.44
N GLN A 100 -3.43 4.24 -11.75
CA GLN A 100 -4.50 3.44 -12.34
C GLN A 100 -5.36 4.21 -13.35
N ASN A 101 -5.74 5.45 -13.00
CA ASN A 101 -6.77 6.19 -13.73
C ASN A 101 -6.19 7.28 -14.63
N ASN A 102 -4.94 7.70 -14.46
CA ASN A 102 -4.35 8.74 -15.30
C ASN A 102 -3.16 8.21 -16.10
N ILE A 103 -2.22 7.54 -15.45
CA ILE A 103 -0.95 7.12 -16.09
C ILE A 103 -1.20 5.92 -17.00
N LEU A 104 -1.81 4.84 -16.51
CA LEU A 104 -2.04 3.62 -17.29
C LEU A 104 -3.12 3.76 -18.35
N GLU A 105 -4.00 4.76 -18.25
CA GLU A 105 -4.93 5.11 -19.33
C GLU A 105 -4.21 5.78 -20.51
N GLN A 106 -3.21 6.61 -20.24
CA GLN A 106 -2.42 7.30 -21.26
C GLN A 106 -1.26 6.44 -21.80
N ASN A 107 -0.71 5.57 -20.97
CA ASN A 107 0.43 4.70 -21.27
C ASN A 107 0.13 3.26 -20.86
N PRO A 108 -0.78 2.57 -21.58
CA PRO A 108 -1.02 1.15 -21.38
C PRO A 108 0.23 0.32 -21.71
N PHE A 109 0.42 -0.78 -20.97
CA PHE A 109 1.60 -1.65 -21.08
C PHE A 109 2.96 -0.90 -21.02
N PRO A 110 3.17 -0.06 -19.99
CA PRO A 110 4.36 0.78 -19.90
C PRO A 110 5.63 -0.07 -19.83
N TRP A 111 6.62 0.26 -20.66
CA TRP A 111 7.93 -0.40 -20.60
C TRP A 111 8.85 0.21 -19.53
N TYR A 112 8.53 1.42 -19.05
CA TYR A 112 9.28 2.14 -18.02
C TYR A 112 8.43 2.29 -16.76
N ILE A 113 8.92 1.76 -15.63
CA ILE A 113 8.28 1.82 -14.32
C ILE A 113 9.37 2.07 -13.28
N GLU A 114 9.15 3.02 -12.38
CA GLU A 114 10.09 3.35 -11.31
C GLU A 114 9.47 3.07 -9.93
N PHE A 115 10.33 2.77 -8.96
CA PHE A 115 9.96 2.66 -7.53
C PHE A 115 10.48 3.85 -6.73
N GLU A 116 10.80 4.94 -7.42
CA GLU A 116 11.32 6.17 -6.83
C GLU A 116 10.63 7.36 -7.47
N LYS A 117 10.67 8.50 -6.79
CA LYS A 117 10.09 9.73 -7.33
C LYS A 117 11.10 10.40 -8.25
N GLY A 118 10.75 10.53 -9.51
CA GLY A 118 11.55 11.20 -10.53
C GLY A 118 10.74 12.18 -11.36
N PRO A 119 11.38 12.92 -12.28
CA PRO A 119 10.67 13.69 -13.29
C PRO A 119 9.80 12.76 -14.16
N GLN A 120 8.63 13.22 -14.57
CA GLN A 120 7.79 12.52 -15.55
C GLN A 120 8.33 12.75 -16.97
N THR A 121 8.16 11.77 -17.86
CA THR A 121 8.45 11.97 -19.28
C THR A 121 7.22 12.50 -20.03
N ILE A 122 7.36 12.79 -21.34
CA ILE A 122 6.23 13.25 -22.17
C ILE A 122 5.09 12.23 -22.14
N LEU A 123 5.42 10.93 -22.24
CA LEU A 123 4.48 9.85 -21.98
C LEU A 123 4.58 9.49 -20.49
N PRO A 124 3.55 9.77 -19.68
CA PRO A 124 3.66 9.55 -18.24
C PRO A 124 3.94 8.09 -17.92
N HIS A 125 4.72 7.84 -16.88
CA HIS A 125 5.12 6.50 -16.48
C HIS A 125 4.85 6.24 -14.99
N PRO A 126 4.53 4.99 -14.60
CA PRO A 126 4.23 4.67 -13.21
C PRO A 126 5.44 4.88 -12.29
N GLN A 127 5.18 5.50 -11.15
CA GLN A 127 6.18 5.75 -10.10
C GLN A 127 5.60 5.32 -8.73
N TYR A 128 6.18 4.28 -8.14
CA TYR A 128 5.76 3.68 -6.87
C TYR A 128 6.67 4.12 -5.72
N ASP A 129 6.52 5.36 -5.28
CA ASP A 129 7.44 6.04 -4.37
C ASP A 129 6.94 5.98 -2.91
N ALA A 130 5.63 6.13 -2.70
CA ALA A 130 5.03 6.27 -1.38
C ALA A 130 5.37 5.08 -0.47
N TRP A 131 5.33 3.87 -1.01
CA TRP A 131 5.66 2.67 -0.25
C TRP A 131 7.15 2.58 0.11
N ARG A 132 8.06 2.97 -0.79
CA ARG A 132 9.50 3.01 -0.49
C ARG A 132 9.81 3.99 0.63
N ARG A 133 9.21 5.17 0.61
CA ARG A 133 9.35 6.15 1.70
C ARG A 133 8.86 5.58 3.03
N ILE A 134 7.70 4.92 3.04
CA ILE A 134 7.14 4.30 4.26
C ILE A 134 8.07 3.20 4.77
N LYS A 135 8.60 2.33 3.90
CA LYS A 135 9.57 1.28 4.26
C LYS A 135 10.86 1.83 4.88
N SER A 136 11.29 3.03 4.46
CA SER A 136 12.55 3.63 4.90
C SER A 136 12.50 4.32 6.27
N ASP A 137 11.32 4.51 6.87
CA ASP A 137 11.19 5.25 8.13
C ASP A 137 10.30 4.56 9.19
N THR A 138 10.08 5.26 10.29
CA THR A 138 9.36 4.72 11.47
C THR A 138 7.89 4.41 11.18
N ARG A 139 7.29 4.96 10.11
CA ARG A 139 5.91 4.66 9.71
C ARG A 139 5.72 3.19 9.40
N TYR A 140 6.74 2.49 8.88
CA TYR A 140 6.66 1.05 8.60
C TYR A 140 6.23 0.21 9.81
N LEU A 141 6.58 0.64 11.03
CA LEU A 141 6.19 -0.03 12.28
C LEU A 141 4.70 0.12 12.58
N GLU A 142 4.06 1.16 12.05
CA GLU A 142 2.63 1.46 12.24
C GLU A 142 1.75 0.85 11.15
N VAL A 143 2.34 0.33 10.06
CA VAL A 143 1.60 -0.31 8.96
C VAL A 143 1.09 -1.69 9.40
N PRO A 144 -0.21 -1.98 9.25
CA PRO A 144 -0.74 -3.32 9.54
C PRO A 144 -0.17 -4.39 8.59
N ASP A 145 0.13 -5.59 9.11
CA ASP A 145 0.80 -6.66 8.34
C ASP A 145 0.04 -7.10 7.10
N TYR A 146 -1.30 -7.07 7.14
CA TYR A 146 -2.12 -7.41 5.98
C TYR A 146 -1.97 -6.38 4.84
N LEU A 147 -1.77 -5.10 5.16
CA LEU A 147 -1.47 -4.06 4.16
C LEU A 147 -0.04 -4.22 3.62
N LYS A 148 0.93 -4.57 4.47
CA LYS A 148 2.31 -4.85 4.03
C LYS A 148 2.33 -5.96 2.97
N LYS A 149 1.69 -7.10 3.30
CA LYS A 149 1.60 -8.25 2.39
C LYS A 149 0.92 -7.90 1.07
N GLN A 150 -0.14 -7.10 1.11
CA GLN A 150 -0.85 -6.70 -0.11
C GLN A 150 0.01 -5.81 -1.01
N ILE A 151 0.74 -4.84 -0.45
CA ILE A 151 1.62 -3.97 -1.23
C ILE A 151 2.85 -4.75 -1.72
N GLU A 152 3.41 -5.65 -0.93
CA GLU A 152 4.50 -6.54 -1.37
C GLU A 152 4.05 -7.46 -2.51
N LYS A 153 2.81 -7.97 -2.46
CA LYS A 153 2.21 -8.71 -3.59
C LYS A 153 2.12 -7.83 -4.84
N LEU A 154 1.72 -6.57 -4.69
CA LEU A 154 1.69 -5.60 -5.79
C LEU A 154 3.09 -5.37 -6.38
N GLU A 155 4.09 -5.06 -5.55
CA GLU A 155 5.49 -4.88 -5.98
C GLU A 155 6.00 -6.11 -6.76
N ASN A 156 5.76 -7.32 -6.24
CA ASN A 156 6.19 -8.55 -6.91
C ASN A 156 5.49 -8.75 -8.26
N THR A 157 4.19 -8.48 -8.36
CA THR A 157 3.45 -8.62 -9.62
C THR A 157 3.94 -7.62 -10.67
N ILE A 158 4.34 -6.41 -10.25
CA ILE A 158 4.97 -5.41 -11.12
C ILE A 158 6.34 -5.89 -11.60
N HIS A 159 7.16 -6.44 -10.70
CA HIS A 159 8.47 -6.99 -11.08
C HIS A 159 8.34 -8.15 -12.08
N ASP A 160 7.38 -9.06 -11.87
CA ASP A 160 7.10 -10.16 -12.80
C ASP A 160 6.71 -9.62 -14.19
N TYR A 161 5.90 -8.57 -14.23
CA TYR A 161 5.55 -7.88 -15.48
C TYR A 161 6.77 -7.27 -16.16
N ILE A 162 7.61 -6.51 -15.44
CA ILE A 162 8.81 -5.87 -15.98
C ILE A 162 9.74 -6.90 -16.62
N GLU A 163 9.96 -8.04 -15.96
CA GLU A 163 10.82 -9.11 -16.48
C GLU A 163 10.30 -9.65 -17.82
N TYR A 164 9.01 -9.94 -17.90
CA TYR A 164 8.39 -10.44 -19.14
C TYR A 164 8.27 -9.38 -20.22
N ARG A 165 8.07 -8.12 -19.83
CA ARG A 165 8.01 -6.98 -20.73
C ARG A 165 9.32 -6.82 -21.51
N TYR A 166 10.46 -7.06 -20.86
CA TYR A 166 11.76 -7.11 -21.53
C TYR A 166 11.87 -8.29 -22.51
N LYS A 167 11.44 -9.49 -22.10
CA LYS A 167 11.44 -10.68 -22.97
C LYS A 167 10.56 -10.47 -24.22
N ALA A 168 9.41 -9.83 -24.05
CA ALA A 168 8.53 -9.48 -25.17
C ALA A 168 9.20 -8.54 -26.17
N ASN A 169 9.97 -7.55 -25.72
CA ASN A 169 10.71 -6.66 -26.64
C ASN A 169 11.67 -7.45 -27.53
N VAL A 170 12.46 -8.35 -26.92
CA VAL A 170 13.42 -9.18 -27.65
C VAL A 170 12.72 -10.11 -28.63
N GLU A 171 11.61 -10.72 -28.21
CA GLU A 171 10.85 -11.64 -29.04
C GLU A 171 10.18 -10.93 -30.23
N ILE A 172 9.60 -9.75 -30.00
CA ILE A 172 9.00 -8.91 -31.05
C ILE A 172 10.03 -8.53 -32.11
N GLN A 173 11.22 -8.12 -31.69
CA GLN A 173 12.32 -7.81 -32.62
C GLN A 173 12.77 -9.05 -33.39
N THR A 174 12.75 -10.23 -32.77
CA THR A 174 13.06 -11.49 -33.43
C THR A 174 12.02 -11.84 -34.49
N ILE A 175 10.72 -11.74 -34.16
CA ILE A 175 9.61 -11.96 -35.11
C ILE A 175 9.68 -10.99 -36.27
N LEU A 176 9.95 -9.71 -36.00
CA LEU A 176 10.12 -8.67 -37.01
C LEU A 176 11.24 -9.04 -37.98
N ASN A 177 12.45 -9.30 -37.47
CA ASN A 177 13.62 -9.62 -38.30
C ASN A 177 13.46 -10.91 -39.11
N ASN A 178 12.81 -11.93 -38.54
CA ASN A 178 12.47 -13.15 -39.26
C ASN A 178 11.47 -12.86 -40.38
N SER A 179 10.41 -12.09 -40.11
CA SER A 179 9.41 -11.74 -41.11
C SER A 179 9.99 -10.90 -42.23
N LEU A 180 10.92 -9.98 -41.95
CA LEU A 180 11.64 -9.22 -42.97
C LEU A 180 12.48 -10.14 -43.86
N SER A 181 13.25 -11.05 -43.24
CA SER A 181 14.10 -12.00 -43.96
C SER A 181 13.29 -12.95 -44.85
N GLU A 182 12.13 -13.44 -44.36
CA GLU A 182 11.19 -14.26 -45.13
C GLU A 182 10.64 -13.54 -46.37
N ASN A 183 10.59 -12.20 -46.36
CA ASN A 183 10.17 -11.37 -47.47
C ASN A 183 11.35 -10.86 -48.33
N GLY A 184 12.56 -11.39 -48.13
CA GLY A 184 13.74 -11.03 -48.91
C GLY A 184 14.34 -9.67 -48.58
N LEU A 185 14.03 -9.13 -47.40
CA LEU A 185 14.48 -7.81 -46.94
C LEU A 185 15.63 -7.92 -45.96
N SER A 186 16.38 -6.83 -45.82
CA SER A 186 17.39 -6.70 -44.77
C SER A 186 16.75 -6.72 -43.38
N LYS A 187 17.53 -7.13 -42.38
CA LYS A 187 17.12 -7.04 -40.98
C LYS A 187 17.06 -5.58 -40.53
N CYS A 188 16.21 -5.29 -39.56
CA CYS A 188 16.11 -3.95 -38.98
C CYS A 188 17.40 -3.61 -38.22
N GLU A 189 17.95 -2.42 -38.50
CA GLU A 189 19.18 -1.92 -37.88
C GLU A 189 18.92 -1.18 -36.55
N ILE A 190 17.66 -0.82 -36.27
CA ILE A 190 17.27 -0.10 -35.06
C ILE A 190 17.40 -1.04 -33.84
N ILE A 191 18.35 -0.72 -32.96
CA ILE A 191 18.75 -1.59 -31.83
C ILE A 191 17.57 -1.91 -30.90
N ASN A 192 16.71 -0.93 -30.62
CA ASN A 192 15.60 -1.02 -29.67
C ASN A 192 14.22 -1.12 -30.34
N ILE A 193 14.15 -1.54 -31.61
CA ILE A 193 12.89 -1.57 -32.36
C ILE A 193 11.80 -2.40 -31.69
N GLY A 194 12.18 -3.50 -31.03
CA GLY A 194 11.23 -4.32 -30.27
C GLY A 194 10.50 -3.51 -29.19
N GLN A 195 11.22 -2.63 -28.49
CA GLN A 195 10.62 -1.74 -27.49
C GLN A 195 9.68 -0.71 -28.12
N VAL A 196 10.05 -0.14 -29.26
CA VAL A 196 9.23 0.85 -29.98
C VAL A 196 7.88 0.24 -30.37
N LEU A 197 7.88 -0.94 -30.98
CA LEU A 197 6.66 -1.59 -31.49
C LEU A 197 5.84 -2.26 -30.38
N SER A 198 6.48 -2.61 -29.27
CA SER A 198 5.88 -3.51 -28.27
C SER A 198 4.61 -3.01 -27.60
N SER A 199 4.46 -1.70 -27.38
CA SER A 199 3.26 -1.17 -26.74
C SER A 199 2.03 -1.39 -27.64
N ASP A 200 2.11 -0.96 -28.90
CA ASP A 200 1.02 -1.16 -29.86
C ASP A 200 0.70 -2.65 -30.07
N ILE A 201 1.72 -3.50 -30.15
CA ILE A 201 1.53 -4.95 -30.29
C ILE A 201 0.83 -5.52 -29.05
N LEU A 202 1.26 -5.16 -27.83
CA LEU A 202 0.64 -5.65 -26.60
C LEU A 202 -0.82 -5.20 -26.48
N GLU A 203 -1.16 -4.02 -27.00
CA GLU A 203 -2.53 -3.51 -27.12
C GLU A 203 -3.33 -4.14 -28.28
N ASN A 204 -2.68 -4.94 -29.13
CA ASN A 204 -3.27 -5.47 -30.36
C ASN A 204 -3.77 -4.37 -31.31
N LYS A 205 -3.02 -3.26 -31.38
CA LYS A 205 -3.31 -2.12 -32.23
C LYS A 205 -2.72 -2.35 -33.62
N LYS A 206 -3.54 -2.12 -34.65
CA LYS A 206 -3.05 -2.12 -36.04
C LYS A 206 -2.22 -0.85 -36.25
N ASN A 207 -0.95 -1.01 -36.56
CA ASN A 207 -0.04 0.10 -36.84
C ASN A 207 0.91 -0.26 -38.01
N ASP A 208 1.61 0.74 -38.54
CA ASP A 208 2.53 0.59 -39.66
C ASP A 208 3.93 0.16 -39.21
N PHE A 209 4.01 -1.07 -38.70
CA PHE A 209 5.23 -1.64 -38.15
C PHE A 209 6.39 -1.68 -39.15
N TYR A 210 6.07 -1.84 -40.44
CA TYR A 210 7.06 -1.81 -41.51
C TYR A 210 7.79 -0.46 -41.57
N ASN A 211 7.04 0.63 -41.71
CA ASN A 211 7.64 1.95 -41.85
C ASN A 211 8.35 2.41 -40.56
N GLU A 212 7.88 1.98 -39.39
CA GLU A 212 8.59 2.18 -38.12
C GLU A 212 9.93 1.44 -38.06
N ALA A 213 10.03 0.25 -38.66
CA ALA A 213 11.23 -0.57 -38.65
C ALA A 213 12.25 -0.22 -39.75
N MET A 214 11.79 0.20 -40.93
CA MET A 214 12.63 0.30 -42.14
C MET A 214 12.94 1.72 -42.61
N MET A 215 12.51 2.75 -41.88
CA MET A 215 12.72 4.17 -42.24
C MET A 215 12.48 4.43 -43.73
N SER A 216 11.22 4.45 -44.16
CA SER A 216 10.79 4.90 -45.50
C SER A 216 11.67 4.43 -46.66
N ASP A 217 11.92 3.11 -46.76
CA ASP A 217 12.51 2.56 -47.98
C ASP A 217 11.39 2.26 -49.00
N ASP A 218 11.50 2.87 -50.19
CA ASP A 218 10.49 2.86 -51.28
C ASP A 218 10.44 1.53 -52.06
N ASN A 219 11.15 0.50 -51.58
CA ASN A 219 11.34 -0.77 -52.29
C ASN A 219 10.14 -1.73 -52.29
N ILE A 220 9.04 -1.39 -51.59
CA ILE A 220 7.86 -2.27 -51.47
C ILE A 220 6.56 -1.48 -51.67
N ASP A 221 5.62 -2.05 -52.44
CA ASP A 221 4.29 -1.48 -52.63
C ASP A 221 3.43 -1.53 -51.36
N ASN A 222 2.40 -0.68 -51.31
CA ASN A 222 1.55 -0.56 -50.11
C ASN A 222 0.77 -1.84 -49.77
N ASP A 223 0.41 -2.67 -50.74
CA ASP A 223 -0.35 -3.89 -50.47
C ASP A 223 0.54 -4.91 -49.73
N ARG A 224 1.79 -5.05 -50.18
CA ARG A 224 2.78 -5.88 -49.48
C ARG A 224 3.09 -5.37 -48.07
N LYS A 225 3.17 -4.04 -47.87
CA LYS A 225 3.34 -3.45 -46.52
C LYS A 225 2.16 -3.80 -45.60
N ASN A 226 0.93 -3.69 -46.11
CA ASN A 226 -0.27 -4.03 -45.34
C ASN A 226 -0.28 -5.52 -44.96
N ILE A 227 0.02 -6.41 -45.91
CA ILE A 227 0.13 -7.85 -45.65
C ILE A 227 1.20 -8.13 -44.60
N PHE A 228 2.36 -7.49 -44.69
CA PHE A 228 3.43 -7.63 -43.70
C PHE A 228 2.96 -7.22 -42.31
N ASN A 229 2.32 -6.05 -42.17
CA ASN A 229 1.85 -5.54 -40.89
C ASN A 229 0.81 -6.48 -40.25
N GLU A 230 -0.10 -7.07 -41.04
CA GLU A 230 -1.09 -8.04 -40.55
C GLU A 230 -0.46 -9.37 -40.13
N VAL A 231 0.47 -9.90 -40.93
CA VAL A 231 1.19 -11.14 -40.61
C VAL A 231 2.05 -10.97 -39.35
N MET A 232 2.74 -9.84 -39.24
CA MET A 232 3.56 -9.49 -38.07
C MET A 232 2.72 -9.45 -36.81
N LEU A 233 1.59 -8.73 -36.84
CA LEU A 233 0.67 -8.64 -35.71
C LEU A 233 0.10 -10.01 -35.32
N THR A 234 -0.25 -10.84 -36.31
CA THR A 234 -0.77 -12.21 -36.10
C THR A 234 0.28 -13.09 -35.42
N LYS A 235 1.49 -13.16 -35.97
CA LYS A 235 2.61 -13.92 -35.38
C LYS A 235 2.91 -13.47 -33.95
N CYS A 236 2.85 -12.17 -33.68
CA CYS A 236 3.03 -11.64 -32.33
C CYS A 236 1.87 -12.02 -31.39
N ASN A 237 0.64 -11.97 -31.87
CA ASN A 237 -0.54 -12.31 -31.07
C ASN A 237 -0.61 -13.79 -30.68
N GLU A 238 -0.04 -14.66 -31.51
CA GLU A 238 0.06 -16.11 -31.26
C GLU A 238 1.29 -16.48 -30.43
N ASN A 239 2.25 -15.55 -30.26
CA ASN A 239 3.47 -15.82 -29.51
C ASN A 239 3.21 -15.93 -28.00
N MET A 240 3.69 -17.03 -27.41
CA MET A 240 3.49 -17.33 -25.99
C MET A 240 4.05 -16.25 -25.06
N ILE A 241 5.22 -15.67 -25.35
CA ILE A 241 5.84 -14.63 -24.50
C ILE A 241 4.98 -13.37 -24.48
N ILE A 242 4.41 -12.98 -25.63
CA ILE A 242 3.56 -11.80 -25.76
C ILE A 242 2.22 -12.01 -25.04
N ILE A 243 1.58 -13.16 -25.23
CA ILE A 243 0.38 -13.57 -24.49
C ILE A 243 0.62 -13.53 -22.97
N GLU A 244 1.75 -14.09 -22.53
CA GLU A 244 2.11 -14.24 -21.12
C GLU A 244 2.49 -12.89 -20.47
N THR A 245 3.00 -11.95 -21.28
CA THR A 245 3.21 -10.55 -20.90
C THR A 245 1.89 -9.83 -20.67
N ARG A 246 0.90 -10.01 -21.57
CA ARG A 246 -0.45 -9.44 -21.38
C ARG A 246 -1.11 -9.94 -20.10
N LYS A 247 -1.01 -11.24 -19.82
CA LYS A 247 -1.55 -11.83 -18.58
C LYS A 247 -0.95 -11.18 -17.33
N ARG A 248 0.37 -10.96 -17.30
CA ARG A 248 1.05 -10.28 -16.19
C ARG A 248 0.63 -8.84 -16.01
N TYR A 249 0.47 -8.11 -17.12
CA TYR A 249 -0.05 -6.74 -17.06
C TYR A 249 -1.44 -6.70 -16.43
N TYR A 250 -2.36 -7.55 -16.88
CA TYR A 250 -3.71 -7.59 -16.31
C TYR A 250 -3.72 -8.09 -14.86
N ALA A 251 -2.84 -9.03 -14.49
CA ALA A 251 -2.67 -9.46 -13.11
C ALA A 251 -2.17 -8.30 -12.22
N TRP A 252 -1.21 -7.51 -12.69
CA TRP A 252 -0.76 -6.30 -12.00
C TRP A 252 -1.92 -5.31 -11.82
N CYS A 253 -2.63 -4.96 -12.89
CA CYS A 253 -3.79 -4.05 -12.83
C CYS A 253 -4.84 -4.54 -11.82
N GLU A 254 -5.10 -5.85 -11.77
CA GLU A 254 -6.05 -6.43 -10.84
C GLU A 254 -5.57 -6.34 -9.38
N VAL A 255 -4.32 -6.70 -9.10
CA VAL A 255 -3.74 -6.57 -7.75
C VAL A 255 -3.70 -5.10 -7.30
N GLN A 256 -3.46 -4.17 -8.23
CA GLN A 256 -3.50 -2.73 -7.95
C GLN A 256 -4.91 -2.28 -7.56
N LYS A 257 -5.95 -2.68 -8.32
CA LYS A 257 -7.35 -2.40 -7.98
C LYS A 257 -7.75 -2.93 -6.61
N GLN A 258 -7.37 -4.17 -6.28
CA GLN A 258 -7.59 -4.76 -4.96
C GLN A 258 -6.92 -3.95 -3.85
N THR A 259 -5.70 -3.46 -4.10
CA THR A 259 -4.95 -2.64 -3.14
C THR A 259 -5.60 -1.27 -2.93
N ILE A 260 -6.08 -0.64 -4.01
CA ILE A 260 -6.83 0.62 -3.98
C ILE A 260 -8.13 0.46 -3.19
N GLU A 261 -8.89 -0.61 -3.43
CA GLU A 261 -10.14 -0.90 -2.72
C GLU A 261 -9.89 -1.08 -1.22
N MET A 262 -8.88 -1.88 -0.88
CA MET A 262 -8.47 -2.11 0.50
C MET A 262 -8.11 -0.80 1.22
N LEU A 263 -7.29 0.05 0.59
CA LEU A 263 -6.93 1.36 1.13
C LEU A 263 -8.16 2.27 1.28
N SER A 264 -9.08 2.27 0.30
CA SER A 264 -10.33 3.03 0.35
C SER A 264 -11.17 2.65 1.58
N ILE A 265 -11.33 1.35 1.85
CA ILE A 265 -12.05 0.85 3.02
C ILE A 265 -11.37 1.31 4.31
N MET A 266 -10.04 1.19 4.39
CA MET A 266 -9.27 1.61 5.57
C MET A 266 -9.41 3.12 5.84
N ILE A 267 -9.37 3.94 4.79
CA ILE A 267 -9.57 5.40 4.88
C ILE A 267 -10.99 5.70 5.36
N LYS A 268 -12.02 5.13 4.72
CA LYS A 268 -13.44 5.33 5.08
C LYS A 268 -13.72 4.93 6.53
N GLN A 269 -13.14 3.83 7.00
CA GLN A 269 -13.27 3.40 8.39
C GLN A 269 -12.70 4.42 9.39
N VAL A 270 -11.58 5.07 9.06
CA VAL A 270 -11.01 6.13 9.93
C VAL A 270 -11.92 7.35 9.92
N LEU A 271 -12.38 7.79 8.74
CA LEU A 271 -13.29 8.93 8.59
C LEU A 271 -14.55 8.75 9.43
N LEU A 272 -15.27 7.65 9.24
CA LEU A 272 -16.54 7.37 9.92
C LEU A 272 -16.40 7.23 11.44
N LYS A 273 -15.26 6.73 11.93
CA LYS A 273 -15.09 6.40 13.35
C LYS A 273 -14.46 7.51 14.18
N TYR A 274 -13.69 8.39 13.55
CA TYR A 274 -12.84 9.35 14.26
C TYR A 274 -12.93 10.79 13.75
N GLU A 275 -13.54 11.05 12.58
CA GLU A 275 -13.65 12.39 11.98
C GLU A 275 -15.09 12.80 11.64
N ALA A 276 -16.08 11.92 11.86
CA ALA A 276 -17.50 12.20 11.68
C ALA A 276 -18.12 12.95 12.87
#